data_AF-A0A2I8EKV6-F1
#
_entry.id   AF-A0A2I8EKV6-F1
#
_cell.length_a   1.000
_cell.length_b   1.000
_cell.length_c   1.000
_cell.angle_alpha   90.00
_cell.angle_beta   90.00
_cell.angle_gamma   90.00
#
_symmetry.space_group_name_H-M   'P 1'
#
loop_
_entity.id
_entity.type
_entity.pdbx_description
1 polymer ?
#
loop_
_entity_poly.entity_id
_entity_poly.type
_entity_poly.pdbx_seq_one_letter_code
_entity_poly.pdbx_strand_id
1 'polypeptide(L)'
;MNIELIQYDNVPEDGVLEGGAVVPVSGLTSTSPPDGGCGIDGCPCVRGHFFMKLFPRDGDGTVRGFFVEAADREELETLGPDALAGLAVQKMM
;
A
#
# COMPACT_ATOMS: atom_id res chain seq x y z
N MET A 1 -9.11 3.91 11.93
CA MET A 1 -8.29 3.12 10.98
C MET A 1 -9.09 2.12 10.13
N ASN A 2 -8.86 2.10 8.82
CA ASN A 2 -9.31 1.08 7.87
C ASN A 2 -8.09 0.33 7.29
N ILE A 3 -8.26 -0.97 7.01
CA ILE A 3 -7.21 -1.80 6.40
C ILE A 3 -7.80 -2.52 5.20
N GLU A 4 -7.19 -2.28 4.03
CA GLU A 4 -7.50 -2.89 2.74
C GLU A 4 -6.35 -3.83 2.34
N LEU A 5 -6.68 -5.02 1.88
CA LEU A 5 -5.71 -5.96 1.32
C LEU A 5 -5.57 -5.69 -0.18
N ILE A 6 -4.34 -5.73 -0.68
CA ILE A 6 -4.02 -5.54 -2.09
C ILE A 6 -3.52 -6.86 -2.65
N GLN A 7 -4.07 -7.26 -3.80
CA GLN A 7 -3.57 -8.37 -4.59
C GLN A 7 -3.64 -8.00 -6.07
N TYR A 8 -2.52 -8.11 -6.76
CA TYR A 8 -2.43 -8.06 -8.21
C TYR A 8 -1.96 -9.42 -8.71
N ASP A 9 -2.79 -10.09 -9.50
CA ASP A 9 -2.50 -11.39 -10.08
C ASP A 9 -1.94 -11.23 -11.50
N ASN A 10 -1.15 -12.21 -11.96
CA ASN A 10 -0.59 -12.25 -13.32
C ASN A 10 0.25 -11.01 -13.70
N VAL A 11 0.95 -10.42 -12.73
CA VAL A 11 1.84 -9.27 -12.97
C VAL A 11 3.05 -9.73 -13.80
N PRO A 12 3.38 -9.07 -14.91
CA PRO A 12 4.60 -9.37 -15.67
C PRO A 12 5.88 -9.10 -14.87
N GLU A 13 7.02 -9.63 -15.31
CA GLU A 13 8.30 -9.45 -14.61
C GLU A 13 8.76 -7.97 -14.56
N ASP A 14 8.39 -7.18 -15.56
CA ASP A 14 8.68 -5.74 -15.62
C ASP A 14 7.64 -4.88 -14.88
N GLY A 15 6.56 -5.49 -14.38
CA GLY A 15 5.48 -4.83 -13.68
C GLY A 15 4.54 -4.01 -14.54
N VAL A 16 4.67 -4.02 -15.86
CA VAL A 16 3.84 -3.20 -16.76
C VAL A 16 2.60 -3.96 -17.20
N LEU A 17 1.43 -3.49 -16.78
CA LEU A 17 0.13 -4.08 -17.15
C LEU A 17 -0.36 -3.56 -18.51
N GLU A 18 -1.37 -4.23 -19.06
CA GLU A 18 -2.09 -3.74 -20.23
C GLU A 18 -2.65 -2.32 -19.97
N GLY A 19 -2.42 -1.40 -20.91
CA GLY A 19 -2.77 0.02 -20.74
C GLY A 19 -1.67 0.88 -20.11
N GLY A 20 -0.50 0.31 -19.80
CA GLY A 20 0.68 1.06 -19.35
C GLY A 20 0.72 1.39 -17.86
N ALA A 21 -0.19 0.81 -17.06
CA ALA A 21 -0.13 0.90 -15.60
C ALA A 21 1.07 0.10 -15.06
N VAL A 22 1.70 0.58 -13.99
CA VAL A 22 2.90 -0.03 -13.42
C VAL A 22 2.64 -0.53 -12.00
N VAL A 23 2.95 -1.80 -11.76
CA VAL A 23 2.95 -2.45 -10.43
C VAL A 23 4.39 -2.59 -9.93
N PRO A 24 4.73 -2.12 -8.72
CA PRO A 24 6.08 -2.24 -8.16
C PRO A 24 6.47 -3.70 -7.82
N VAL A 25 7.04 -4.42 -8.78
CA VAL A 25 7.42 -5.84 -8.64
C VAL A 25 8.52 -6.08 -7.60
N SER A 26 9.35 -5.09 -7.30
CA SER A 26 10.36 -5.15 -6.23
C SER A 26 9.80 -4.88 -4.84
N GLY A 27 8.49 -4.65 -4.73
CA GLY A 27 7.83 -4.17 -3.52
C GLY A 27 7.84 -2.64 -3.42
N LEU A 28 7.03 -2.12 -2.51
CA LEU A 28 6.89 -0.69 -2.25
C LEU A 28 6.53 -0.49 -0.78
N THR A 29 7.12 0.52 -0.15
CA THR A 29 6.60 1.06 1.12
C THR A 29 6.39 2.56 0.92
N SER A 30 5.18 3.02 1.23
CA SER A 30 4.80 4.42 1.04
C SER A 30 3.94 4.88 2.21
N THR A 31 4.16 6.10 2.66
CA THR A 31 3.40 6.74 3.72
C THR A 31 2.95 8.10 3.23
N SER A 32 1.74 8.51 3.58
CA SER A 32 1.26 9.87 3.29
C SER A 32 2.21 10.93 3.88
N PRO A 33 2.33 12.11 3.25
CA PRO A 33 2.99 13.26 3.85
C PRO A 33 2.34 13.71 5.18
N PRO A 34 3.00 14.61 5.92
CA PRO A 34 2.51 15.16 7.18
C PRO A 34 1.10 15.77 7.13
N ASP A 35 0.73 16.36 6.01
CA ASP A 35 -0.53 17.05 5.73
C ASP A 35 -1.60 16.13 5.10
N GLY A 36 -1.30 14.85 4.93
CA GLY A 36 -2.19 13.87 4.30
C GLY A 36 -2.17 13.92 2.77
N GLY A 37 -2.98 13.08 2.12
CA GLY A 37 -2.95 12.94 0.67
C GLY A 37 -1.71 12.18 0.18
N CYS A 38 -1.44 12.29 -1.13
CA CYS A 38 -0.28 11.64 -1.75
C CYS A 38 0.95 12.54 -1.89
N GLY A 39 0.85 13.83 -1.53
CA GLY A 39 1.94 14.81 -1.67
C GLY A 39 2.27 15.23 -3.10
N ILE A 40 1.43 14.89 -4.08
CA ILE A 40 1.57 15.36 -5.47
C ILE A 40 0.68 16.58 -5.65
N ASP A 41 1.30 17.71 -5.97
CA ASP A 41 0.61 18.96 -6.29
C ASP A 41 -0.45 18.74 -7.37
N GLY A 42 -1.69 19.09 -7.05
CA GLY A 42 -2.82 18.94 -7.98
C GLY A 42 -3.39 17.52 -8.10
N CYS A 43 -2.89 16.51 -7.36
CA CYS A 43 -3.61 15.26 -7.26
C CYS A 43 -4.86 15.45 -6.37
N PRO A 44 -6.08 15.13 -6.84
CA PRO A 44 -7.28 15.11 -6.00
C PRO A 44 -7.32 13.87 -5.10
N CYS A 45 -6.15 13.43 -4.63
CA CYS A 45 -6.01 12.25 -3.80
C CYS A 45 -6.69 12.53 -2.46
N VAL A 46 -7.96 12.11 -2.35
CA VAL A 46 -8.86 12.34 -1.21
C VAL A 46 -8.53 11.50 0.03
N ARG A 47 -7.62 10.53 -0.10
CA ARG A 47 -7.23 9.66 1.02
C ARG A 47 -6.39 10.48 1.99
N GLY A 48 -6.77 10.45 3.27
CA GLY A 48 -6.17 11.27 4.33
C GLY A 48 -4.75 10.83 4.67
N HIS A 49 -4.56 10.21 5.82
CA HIS A 49 -3.27 9.65 6.21
C HIS A 49 -3.21 8.17 5.88
N PHE A 50 -2.12 7.70 5.27
CA PHE A 50 -1.99 6.29 4.92
C PHE A 50 -0.60 5.70 5.11
N PHE A 51 -0.58 4.38 5.23
CA PHE A 51 0.59 3.53 5.08
C PHE A 51 0.27 2.41 4.09
N MET A 52 1.10 2.25 3.06
CA MET A 52 0.99 1.18 2.08
C MET A 52 2.26 0.34 2.11
N LYS A 53 2.09 -0.98 2.07
CA LYS A 53 3.18 -1.93 1.83
C LYS A 53 2.78 -2.93 0.78
N LEU A 54 3.56 -2.99 -0.30
CA LEU A 54 3.55 -4.06 -1.29
C LEU A 54 4.79 -4.91 -1.09
N PHE A 55 4.61 -6.23 -1.04
CA PHE A 55 5.71 -7.19 -1.05
C PHE A 55 6.21 -7.42 -2.48
N PRO A 56 7.46 -7.89 -2.65
CA PRO A 56 7.95 -8.29 -3.96
C PRO A 56 7.02 -9.30 -4.63
N ARG A 57 6.98 -9.25 -5.96
CA ARG A 57 6.28 -10.22 -6.81
C ARG A 57 6.78 -11.63 -6.49
N ASP A 58 5.86 -12.55 -6.29
CA ASP A 58 6.20 -13.96 -6.06
C ASP A 58 6.44 -14.73 -7.37
N GLY A 59 6.78 -16.01 -7.25
CA GLY A 59 7.04 -16.90 -8.39
C GLY A 59 5.82 -17.17 -9.27
N ASP A 60 4.61 -17.00 -8.72
CA ASP A 60 3.34 -17.16 -9.44
C ASP A 60 2.91 -15.88 -10.17
N GLY A 61 3.68 -14.80 -10.01
CA GLY A 61 3.38 -13.49 -10.57
C GLY A 61 2.33 -12.71 -9.82
N THR A 62 2.22 -12.97 -8.52
CA THR A 62 1.35 -12.20 -7.63
C THR A 62 2.14 -11.15 -6.88
N VAL A 63 1.63 -9.92 -6.84
CA VAL A 63 2.08 -8.88 -5.92
C VAL A 63 0.99 -8.71 -4.85
N ARG A 64 1.36 -8.93 -3.59
CA ARG A 64 0.44 -8.77 -2.45
C ARG A 64 0.87 -7.61 -1.57
N GLY A 65 -0.07 -7.09 -0.80
CA GLY A 65 0.22 -6.04 0.14
C GLY A 65 -0.98 -5.63 0.94
N PHE A 66 -0.85 -4.52 1.63
CA PHE A 66 -1.93 -3.91 2.38
C PHE A 66 -1.81 -2.39 2.36
N PHE A 67 -2.95 -1.76 2.56
CA PHE A 67 -3.10 -0.33 2.69
C PHE A 67 -3.84 -0.05 3.99
N VAL A 68 -3.29 0.83 4.80
CA VAL A 68 -3.89 1.29 6.03
C VAL A 68 -4.23 2.77 5.87
N GLU A 69 -5.48 3.11 6.11
CA GLU A 69 -5.96 4.49 6.14
C GLU A 69 -6.31 4.87 7.58
N ALA A 70 -5.84 6.03 8.00
CA ALA A 70 -6.04 6.57 9.33
C ALA A 70 -6.71 7.95 9.25
N ALA A 71 -7.42 8.31 10.31
CA ALA A 71 -8.08 9.62 10.39
C ALA A 71 -7.06 10.74 10.58
N ASP A 72 -5.96 10.45 11.27
CA ASP A 72 -4.85 11.36 11.54
C ASP A 72 -3.50 10.63 11.45
N ARG A 73 -2.43 11.43 11.46
CA ARG A 73 -1.05 10.94 11.40
C ARG A 73 -0.64 10.18 12.66
N GLU A 74 -1.13 10.59 13.82
CA GLU A 74 -0.74 10.03 15.12
C GLU A 74 -1.15 8.56 15.23
N GLU A 75 -2.32 8.21 14.69
CA GLU A 75 -2.82 6.84 14.59
C GLU A 75 -1.91 5.94 13.74
N LEU A 76 -1.21 6.48 12.73
CA LEU A 76 -0.19 5.72 11.98
C LEU A 76 1.15 5.65 12.70
N GLU A 77 1.58 6.73 13.37
CA GLU A 77 2.88 6.77 14.05
C GLU A 77 2.94 5.91 15.31
N THR A 78 1.79 5.77 15.99
CA THR A 78 1.64 4.89 17.16
C THR A 78 1.71 3.41 16.78
N LEU A 79 1.42 3.07 15.52
CA LEU A 79 1.48 1.72 14.99
C LEU A 79 2.68 1.59 14.05
N GLY A 80 3.81 1.12 14.58
CA GLY A 80 4.99 0.86 13.77
C GLY A 80 4.71 -0.14 12.62
N PRO A 81 5.58 -0.20 11.59
CA PRO A 81 5.37 -1.01 10.38
C PRO A 81 5.05 -2.48 10.65
N ASP A 82 5.63 -3.05 11.71
CA ASP A 82 5.41 -4.44 12.12
C ASP A 82 4.03 -4.67 12.75
N ALA A 83 3.54 -3.70 13.51
CA ALA A 83 2.19 -3.75 14.09
C ALA A 83 1.12 -3.64 12.99
N LEU A 84 1.33 -2.75 12.02
CA LEU A 84 0.47 -2.61 10.84
C LEU A 84 0.47 -3.89 9.99
N ALA A 85 1.63 -4.52 9.81
CA ALA A 85 1.74 -5.81 9.13
C ALA A 85 0.99 -6.93 9.89
N GLY A 86 1.09 -6.96 11.23
CA GLY A 86 0.35 -7.91 12.07
C GLY A 86 -1.16 -7.76 11.95
N LEU A 87 -1.66 -6.52 11.90
CA LEU A 87 -3.09 -6.24 11.70
C LEU A 87 -3.57 -6.67 10.31
N ALA A 88 -2.75 -6.50 9.28
CA ALA A 88 -3.08 -6.98 7.94
C ALA A 88 -3.16 -8.51 7.88
N VAL A 89 -2.21 -9.22 8.53
CA VAL A 89 -2.21 -10.69 8.60
C VAL A 89 -3.45 -11.22 9.34
N GLN A 90 -3.88 -10.58 10.43
CA GLN A 90 -5.10 -10.99 11.14
C GLN A 90 -6.36 -10.88 10.29
N LYS A 91 -6.42 -9.92 9.35
CA LYS A 91 -7.54 -9.81 8.40
C LYS A 91 -7.49 -10.82 7.25
N MET A 92 -6.37 -11.50 7.06
CA MET A 92 -6.19 -12.54 6.04
C MET A 92 -6.55 -13.96 6.53
N MET A 93 -6.80 -14.11 7.84
CA MET A 93 -7.26 -15.35 8.49
C MET A 93 -8.78 -15.33 8.70
#